data_AF-A0A1E7ERY2-F1
#
_entry.id   AF-A0A1E7ERY2-F1
#
_cell.length_a   1.000
_cell.length_b   1.000
_cell.length_c   1.000
_cell.angle_alpha   90.00
_cell.angle_beta   90.00
_cell.angle_gamma   90.00
#
_symmetry.space_group_name_H-M   'P 1'
#
loop_
_entity.id
_entity.type
_entity.pdbx_description
1 polymer ?
#
loop_
_entity_poly.entity_id
_entity_poly.type
_entity_poly.pdbx_seq_one_letter_code
_entity_poly.pdbx_strand_id
1 'polypeptide(L)'
;MSLEALNSPPLIGILTAGCYCALPFVVNNPLFSRLPWSTIKGMNILAYGISIYSVTRPGRYDSQQSTSSPSSSKQASELKNKKKNDDVDVDVVDDIGNEFQDGNNRSLLNPAGYAFSIWGIIFIGELIMVSTPYIIISPPPTSTQLIIREITGPYMMSQLFQILWCASFRPKYNRLSSAVGGSGLYKYLSVFNLTGIAVSLSFCHDAFTTNNKSDVSSSYSNMNYWCYFLPLTLHFGWTTAASLVNLNGMYAMRSPTSTKSVAVLGNFSVIIATTIGITVTYIRNAPVYGGVISWALTAVSFGLKKRLSLLLDNKYDKNDKNKVGMYGAKTQQTLCQIGAIACAMTSAFVVAFSGRGN
;
A
#
# COMPACT_ATOMS: atom_id res chain seq x y z
N MET A 1 -27.02 -17.10 2.90
CA MET A 1 -25.86 -16.85 2.01
C MET A 1 -24.60 -17.11 2.82
N SER A 2 -23.69 -17.97 2.37
CA SER A 2 -22.43 -18.20 3.11
C SER A 2 -21.54 -16.96 3.02
N LEU A 3 -20.77 -16.67 4.08
CA LEU A 3 -19.79 -15.58 4.08
C LEU A 3 -18.76 -15.73 2.94
N GLU A 4 -18.50 -16.97 2.51
CA GLU A 4 -17.62 -17.28 1.39
C GLU A 4 -18.16 -16.74 0.05
N ALA A 5 -19.48 -16.79 -0.16
CA ALA A 5 -20.13 -16.28 -1.38
C ALA A 5 -19.99 -14.75 -1.52
N LEU A 6 -20.01 -14.02 -0.39
CA LEU A 6 -19.82 -12.57 -0.33
C LEU A 6 -18.40 -12.13 -0.70
N ASN A 7 -17.44 -13.05 -0.71
CA ASN A 7 -16.06 -12.80 -1.11
C ASN A 7 -15.64 -13.69 -2.28
N SER A 8 -16.53 -13.91 -3.24
CA SER A 8 -16.19 -14.61 -4.48
C SER A 8 -15.41 -13.68 -5.42
N PRO A 9 -14.39 -14.17 -6.16
CA PRO A 9 -13.62 -13.32 -7.07
C PRO A 9 -14.43 -12.58 -8.14
N PRO A 10 -15.47 -13.18 -8.76
CA PRO A 10 -16.33 -12.45 -9.68
C PRO A 10 -17.05 -11.27 -9.01
N LEU A 11 -17.60 -11.46 -7.80
CA LEU A 11 -18.28 -10.40 -7.08
C LEU A 11 -17.32 -9.26 -6.72
N ILE A 12 -16.15 -9.56 -6.15
CA ILE A 12 -15.15 -8.52 -5.84
C ILE A 12 -14.64 -7.84 -7.12
N GLY A 13 -14.51 -8.57 -8.23
CA GLY A 13 -14.18 -8.00 -9.53
C GLY A 13 -15.24 -7.00 -10.01
N ILE A 14 -16.53 -7.38 -9.96
CA ILE A 14 -17.66 -6.51 -10.31
C ILE A 14 -17.69 -5.28 -9.40
N LEU A 15 -17.52 -5.44 -8.09
CA LEU A 15 -17.49 -4.33 -7.14
C LEU A 15 -16.30 -3.40 -7.38
N THR A 16 -15.12 -3.94 -7.70
CA THR A 16 -13.93 -3.15 -8.06
C THR A 16 -14.22 -2.33 -9.31
N ALA A 17 -14.74 -2.95 -10.37
CA ALA A 17 -15.11 -2.26 -11.60
C ALA A 17 -16.18 -1.20 -11.37
N GLY A 18 -17.22 -1.52 -10.58
CA GLY A 18 -18.27 -0.60 -10.17
C GLY A 18 -17.72 0.62 -9.43
N CYS A 19 -16.74 0.44 -8.55
CA CYS A 19 -16.08 1.56 -7.87
C CYS A 19 -15.35 2.47 -8.87
N TYR A 20 -14.60 1.91 -9.83
CA TYR A 20 -13.94 2.70 -10.87
C TYR A 20 -14.93 3.45 -11.76
N CYS A 21 -16.04 2.82 -12.14
CA CYS A 21 -17.11 3.47 -12.90
C CYS A 21 -17.79 4.60 -12.11
N ALA A 22 -18.00 4.41 -10.80
CA ALA A 22 -18.64 5.39 -9.93
C ALA A 22 -17.72 6.56 -9.57
N LEU A 23 -16.39 6.35 -9.56
CA LEU A 23 -15.41 7.31 -9.06
C LEU A 23 -15.56 8.73 -9.66
N PRO A 24 -15.64 8.93 -11.00
CA PRO A 24 -15.80 10.27 -11.56
C PRO A 24 -17.09 10.97 -11.12
N PHE A 25 -18.17 10.21 -10.92
CA PHE A 25 -19.45 10.74 -10.47
C PHE A 25 -19.43 11.08 -8.98
N VAL A 26 -18.75 10.29 -8.16
CA VAL A 26 -18.61 10.54 -6.72
C VAL A 26 -17.70 11.73 -6.45
N VAL A 27 -16.55 11.81 -7.13
CA VAL A 27 -15.57 12.90 -6.97
C VAL A 27 -16.18 14.25 -7.34
N ASN A 28 -16.94 14.31 -8.43
CA ASN A 28 -17.53 15.56 -8.93
C ASN A 28 -18.96 15.80 -8.43
N ASN A 29 -19.42 15.09 -7.39
CA ASN A 29 -20.81 15.17 -6.98
C ASN A 29 -21.10 16.46 -6.19
N PRO A 30 -21.92 17.39 -6.71
CA PRO A 30 -22.27 18.62 -5.99
C PRO A 30 -23.14 18.36 -4.75
N LEU A 31 -23.64 17.14 -4.54
CA LEU A 31 -24.39 16.80 -3.33
C LEU A 31 -23.53 16.98 -2.07
N PHE A 32 -22.23 16.65 -2.09
CA PHE A 32 -21.38 16.75 -0.91
C PHE A 32 -21.26 18.18 -0.37
N SER A 33 -21.32 19.19 -1.24
CA SER A 33 -21.30 20.60 -0.81
C SER A 33 -22.62 21.03 -0.15
N ARG A 34 -23.72 20.34 -0.43
CA ARG A 34 -25.08 20.66 0.05
C ARG A 34 -25.53 19.86 1.27
N LEU A 35 -24.88 18.73 1.56
CA LEU A 35 -25.28 17.87 2.68
C LEU A 35 -25.15 18.58 4.04
N PRO A 36 -25.95 18.25 5.05
CA PRO A 36 -25.74 18.73 6.41
C PRO A 36 -24.34 18.36 6.93
N TRP A 37 -23.75 19.22 7.76
CA TRP A 37 -22.40 18.98 8.31
C TRP A 37 -22.32 17.68 9.13
N SER A 38 -23.38 17.36 9.88
CA SER A 38 -23.50 16.10 10.61
C SER A 38 -23.42 14.87 9.71
N THR A 39 -24.04 14.93 8.52
CA THR A 39 -24.01 13.86 7.53
C THR A 39 -22.60 13.67 7.00
N ILE A 40 -21.88 14.74 6.64
CA ILE A 40 -20.49 14.68 6.17
C ILE A 40 -19.58 14.02 7.21
N LYS A 41 -19.67 14.44 8.47
CA LYS A 41 -18.91 13.83 9.57
C LYS A 41 -19.24 12.34 9.72
N GLY A 42 -20.54 12.00 9.71
CA GLY A 42 -21.03 10.63 9.82
C GLY A 42 -20.55 9.73 8.70
N MET A 43 -20.49 10.23 7.45
CA MET A 43 -20.00 9.49 6.30
C MET A 43 -18.51 9.17 6.42
N ASN A 44 -17.68 10.14 6.80
CA ASN A 44 -16.24 9.95 6.94
C ASN A 44 -15.88 8.97 8.07
N ILE A 45 -16.49 9.11 9.25
CA ILE A 45 -16.23 8.21 10.38
C ILE A 45 -16.73 6.79 10.10
N LEU A 46 -17.88 6.64 9.43
CA LEU A 46 -18.42 5.34 9.05
C LEU A 46 -17.52 4.65 8.02
N ALA A 47 -17.08 5.38 6.98
CA ALA A 47 -16.18 4.85 5.96
C ALA A 47 -14.85 4.38 6.58
N TYR A 48 -14.25 5.20 7.44
CA TYR A 48 -13.05 4.82 8.20
C TYR A 48 -13.29 3.61 9.11
N GLY A 49 -14.39 3.59 9.86
CA GLY A 49 -14.72 2.50 10.79
C GLY A 49 -14.90 1.16 10.09
N ILE A 50 -15.60 1.13 8.95
CA ILE A 50 -15.77 -0.10 8.15
C ILE A 50 -14.42 -0.56 7.57
N SER A 51 -13.59 0.37 7.11
CA SER A 51 -12.25 0.08 6.60
C SER A 51 -11.33 -0.53 7.67
N ILE A 52 -11.25 0.08 8.86
CA ILE A 52 -10.52 -0.48 10.01
C ILE A 52 -11.03 -1.87 10.38
N TYR A 53 -12.35 -2.03 10.46
CA TYR A 53 -12.95 -3.33 10.73
C TYR A 53 -12.51 -4.39 9.70
N SER A 54 -12.46 -4.02 8.43
CA SER A 54 -12.03 -4.90 7.34
C SER A 54 -10.54 -5.29 7.45
N VAL A 55 -9.68 -4.34 7.81
CA VAL A 55 -8.23 -4.55 7.96
C VAL A 55 -7.88 -5.36 9.22
N THR A 56 -8.66 -5.25 10.30
CA THR A 56 -8.44 -6.04 11.54
C THR A 56 -8.86 -7.51 11.40
N ARG A 57 -9.52 -7.87 10.29
CA ARG A 57 -10.01 -9.23 10.00
C ARG A 57 -9.43 -9.83 8.71
N PRO A 58 -8.10 -9.79 8.44
CA PRO A 58 -7.56 -10.42 7.23
C PRO A 58 -7.78 -11.94 7.31
N GLY A 59 -8.45 -12.51 6.30
CA GLY A 59 -8.60 -13.97 6.16
C GLY A 59 -9.47 -14.69 7.21
N ARG A 60 -10.13 -13.98 8.13
CA ARG A 60 -10.73 -14.60 9.34
C ARG A 60 -12.16 -15.14 9.18
N TYR A 61 -12.91 -14.72 8.16
CA TYR A 61 -14.32 -15.11 7.98
C TYR A 61 -14.54 -16.46 7.27
N ASP A 62 -13.51 -16.97 6.57
CA ASP A 62 -13.64 -18.16 5.72
C ASP A 62 -12.65 -19.26 6.17
N SER A 63 -12.04 -19.12 7.35
CA SER A 63 -11.03 -20.07 7.89
C SER A 63 -9.78 -20.29 7.03
N GLN A 64 -9.63 -19.54 5.93
CA GLN A 64 -8.44 -19.57 5.06
C GLN A 64 -7.34 -18.67 5.64
N GLN A 65 -6.77 -19.09 6.77
CA GLN A 65 -5.36 -18.77 7.02
C GLN A 65 -4.54 -19.43 5.91
N SER A 66 -3.37 -18.86 5.58
CA SER A 66 -2.30 -19.69 5.04
C SER A 66 -2.15 -20.86 6.01
N THR A 67 -2.66 -22.03 5.63
CA THR A 67 -2.43 -23.24 6.40
C THR A 67 -0.92 -23.38 6.46
N SER A 68 -0.36 -23.13 7.64
CA SER A 68 0.90 -23.73 8.02
C SER A 68 0.77 -25.20 7.65
N SER A 69 1.54 -25.60 6.65
CA SER A 69 1.48 -26.94 6.10
C SER A 69 1.67 -27.93 7.25
N PRO A 70 0.87 -29.00 7.41
CA PRO A 70 1.06 -29.99 8.49
C PRO A 70 2.46 -30.63 8.51
N SER A 71 3.27 -30.40 7.48
CA SER A 71 4.69 -30.75 7.42
C SER A 71 5.59 -29.88 8.31
N SER A 72 5.19 -28.65 8.67
CA SER A 72 5.99 -27.75 9.52
C SER A 72 5.90 -28.12 11.00
N SER A 73 4.80 -28.70 11.47
CA SER A 73 4.73 -29.23 12.85
C SER A 73 5.55 -30.50 13.03
N LYS A 74 5.59 -31.38 12.00
CA LYS A 74 6.47 -32.55 11.99
C LYS A 74 7.95 -32.15 11.88
N GLN A 75 8.31 -31.26 10.94
CA GLN A 75 9.69 -30.75 10.84
C GLN A 75 10.13 -29.97 12.09
N ALA A 76 9.27 -29.15 12.69
CA ALA A 76 9.58 -28.45 13.94
C ALA A 76 9.71 -29.41 15.14
N SER A 77 8.94 -30.50 15.17
CA SER A 77 9.08 -31.54 16.20
C SER A 77 10.35 -32.39 16.01
N GLU A 78 10.74 -32.67 14.77
CA GLU A 78 11.98 -33.38 14.44
C GLU A 78 13.22 -32.49 14.69
N LEU A 79 13.17 -31.19 14.35
CA LEU A 79 14.21 -30.22 14.66
C LEU A 79 14.35 -29.97 16.17
N LYS A 80 13.24 -29.95 16.93
CA LYS A 80 13.29 -29.88 18.40
C LYS A 80 13.87 -31.14 19.04
N ASN A 81 13.57 -32.32 18.51
CA ASN A 81 14.17 -33.57 18.98
C ASN A 81 15.65 -33.66 18.62
N LYS A 82 16.07 -33.10 17.49
CA LYS A 82 17.49 -32.99 17.12
C LYS A 82 18.23 -31.96 17.99
N LYS A 83 17.58 -30.85 18.36
CA LYS A 83 18.09 -29.81 19.27
C LYS A 83 18.35 -30.28 20.71
N LYS A 84 17.76 -31.39 21.14
CA LYS A 84 17.97 -31.92 22.50
C LYS A 84 19.26 -32.73 22.63
N ASN A 85 19.92 -33.06 21.52
CA ASN A 85 21.13 -33.89 21.51
C ASN A 85 22.42 -33.12 21.19
N ASP A 86 22.34 -31.89 20.66
CA ASP A 86 23.52 -31.10 20.31
C ASP A 86 23.43 -29.72 21.00
N ASP A 87 24.26 -29.50 22.03
CA ASP A 87 24.44 -28.22 22.74
C ASP A 87 25.04 -27.17 21.80
N VAL A 88 24.21 -26.55 20.96
CA VAL A 88 24.59 -25.37 20.18
C VAL A 88 23.54 -24.29 20.36
N ASP A 89 23.95 -23.20 21.02
CA ASP A 89 23.20 -21.94 21.11
C ASP A 89 22.98 -21.38 19.70
N VAL A 90 21.72 -21.41 19.25
CA VAL A 90 21.27 -20.71 18.04
C VAL A 90 20.03 -19.91 18.41
N ASP A 91 20.18 -18.58 18.30
CA ASP A 91 19.19 -17.53 18.53
C ASP A 91 17.81 -17.89 17.93
N VAL A 92 16.81 -18.06 18.79
CA VAL A 92 15.45 -18.53 18.45
C VAL A 92 14.53 -17.40 17.97
N VAL A 93 15.07 -16.26 17.53
CA VAL A 93 14.25 -15.08 17.19
C VAL A 93 13.79 -15.04 15.72
N ASP A 94 14.32 -15.88 14.83
CA ASP A 94 14.09 -15.72 13.38
C ASP A 94 12.90 -16.50 12.77
N ASP A 95 12.26 -17.42 13.48
CA ASP A 95 11.39 -18.41 12.81
C ASP A 95 9.94 -17.93 12.53
N ILE A 96 9.52 -16.80 13.10
CA ILE A 96 8.23 -16.15 12.72
C ILE A 96 8.37 -15.40 11.38
N GLY A 97 9.61 -15.17 10.92
CA GLY A 97 9.91 -14.52 9.64
C GLY A 97 10.04 -15.46 8.44
N ASN A 98 9.99 -16.78 8.65
CA ASN A 98 10.30 -17.77 7.61
C ASN A 98 9.09 -18.24 6.80
N GLU A 99 7.86 -18.14 7.31
CA GLU A 99 6.67 -18.57 6.55
C GLU A 99 6.31 -17.62 5.40
N PHE A 100 6.84 -16.40 5.43
CA PHE A 100 6.85 -15.46 4.30
C PHE A 100 8.07 -15.62 3.37
N GLN A 101 8.93 -16.63 3.52
CA GLN A 101 10.13 -16.79 2.70
C GLN A 101 9.98 -17.84 1.59
N ASP A 102 9.30 -18.96 1.81
CA ASP A 102 9.38 -20.07 0.84
C ASP A 102 8.53 -19.87 -0.43
N GLY A 103 7.42 -19.13 -0.37
CA GLY A 103 6.61 -18.76 -1.54
C GLY A 103 6.92 -17.39 -2.14
N ASN A 104 7.67 -16.55 -1.42
CA ASN A 104 7.70 -15.10 -1.60
C ASN A 104 9.01 -14.58 -2.21
N ASN A 105 10.06 -15.39 -2.24
CA ASN A 105 11.37 -15.00 -2.80
C ASN A 105 11.39 -14.79 -4.34
N ARG A 106 10.25 -15.00 -5.03
CA ARG A 106 10.15 -14.80 -6.48
C ARG A 106 10.02 -13.32 -6.87
N SER A 107 9.52 -12.47 -5.98
CA SER A 107 9.36 -11.04 -6.23
C SER A 107 10.64 -10.27 -5.89
N LEU A 108 11.05 -9.38 -6.78
CA LEU A 108 12.19 -8.48 -6.53
C LEU A 108 11.80 -7.31 -5.63
N LEU A 109 10.53 -6.95 -5.57
CA LEU A 109 10.07 -5.74 -4.88
C LEU A 109 9.61 -5.97 -3.44
N ASN A 110 9.94 -7.10 -2.83
CA ASN A 110 9.53 -7.36 -1.44
C ASN A 110 10.27 -6.42 -0.47
N PRO A 111 9.58 -5.50 0.22
CA PRO A 111 10.20 -4.56 1.14
C PRO A 111 10.64 -5.24 2.44
N ALA A 112 11.51 -4.59 3.18
CA ALA A 112 11.84 -4.97 4.55
C ALA A 112 10.59 -4.89 5.45
N GLY A 113 10.49 -5.80 6.44
CA GLY A 113 9.30 -5.94 7.29
C GLY A 113 8.91 -4.66 8.05
N TYR A 114 9.90 -3.86 8.46
CA TYR A 114 9.65 -2.59 9.15
C TYR A 114 8.84 -1.60 8.30
N ALA A 115 8.86 -1.71 6.97
CA ALA A 115 8.18 -0.77 6.08
C ALA A 115 6.68 -0.72 6.32
N PHE A 116 6.09 -1.86 6.71
CA PHE A 116 4.66 -2.00 6.96
C PHE A 116 4.19 -1.32 8.24
N SER A 117 5.10 -0.87 9.12
CA SER A 117 4.72 -0.09 10.31
C SER A 117 4.05 1.25 9.97
N ILE A 118 4.27 1.76 8.75
CA ILE A 118 3.64 2.98 8.24
C ILE A 118 2.11 2.90 8.25
N TRP A 119 1.52 1.71 8.12
CA TRP A 119 0.08 1.53 8.24
C TRP A 119 -0.47 1.99 9.58
N GLY A 120 0.27 1.72 10.68
CA GLY A 120 -0.13 2.19 12.01
C GLY A 120 -0.20 3.72 12.08
N ILE A 121 0.79 4.39 11.51
CA ILE A 121 0.84 5.86 11.45
C ILE A 121 -0.29 6.40 10.57
N ILE A 122 -0.54 5.78 9.41
CA ILE A 122 -1.63 6.16 8.50
C ILE A 122 -2.98 6.04 9.21
N PHE A 123 -3.29 4.89 9.82
CA PHE A 123 -4.58 4.69 10.48
C PHE A 123 -4.77 5.61 11.69
N ILE A 124 -3.74 5.83 12.52
CA ILE A 124 -3.82 6.80 13.61
C ILE A 124 -4.09 8.20 13.06
N GLY A 125 -3.39 8.59 11.99
CA GLY A 125 -3.58 9.89 11.36
C GLY A 125 -4.99 10.05 10.77
N GLU A 126 -5.53 9.04 10.10
CA GLU A 126 -6.91 9.07 9.59
C GLU A 126 -7.95 9.07 10.72
N LEU A 127 -7.70 8.36 11.82
CA LEU A 127 -8.55 8.44 13.01
C LEU A 127 -8.61 9.87 13.53
N ILE A 128 -7.47 10.55 13.63
CA ILE A 128 -7.40 11.96 14.01
C ILE A 128 -8.23 12.77 13.01
N MET A 129 -8.00 12.62 11.71
CA MET A 129 -8.73 13.32 10.65
C MET A 129 -10.25 13.23 10.80
N VAL A 130 -10.80 12.02 10.97
CA VAL A 130 -12.26 11.83 11.05
C VAL A 130 -12.84 12.21 12.41
N SER A 131 -12.02 12.23 13.46
CA SER A 131 -12.46 12.55 14.83
C SER A 131 -12.36 14.05 15.15
N THR A 132 -11.42 14.78 14.57
CA THR A 132 -11.21 16.22 14.82
C THR A 132 -12.50 17.04 14.66
N PRO A 133 -13.35 16.84 13.63
CA PRO A 133 -14.63 17.55 13.50
C PRO A 133 -15.67 17.30 14.60
N TYR A 134 -15.46 16.31 15.46
CA TYR A 134 -16.30 16.01 16.63
C TYR A 134 -15.70 16.54 17.94
N ILE A 135 -14.36 16.60 18.04
CA ILE A 135 -13.65 17.04 19.23
C ILE A 135 -13.66 18.58 19.34
N ILE A 136 -13.53 19.27 18.20
CA ILE A 136 -13.59 20.74 18.19
C ILE A 136 -15.05 21.18 18.32
N ILE A 137 -15.41 21.71 19.50
CA ILE A 137 -16.77 22.12 19.88
C ILE A 137 -17.30 23.23 18.96
N SER A 138 -16.42 24.13 18.52
CA SER A 138 -16.77 25.15 17.54
C SER A 138 -16.69 24.60 16.11
N PRO A 139 -17.64 24.92 15.23
CA PRO A 139 -17.54 24.53 13.83
C PRO A 139 -16.23 25.08 13.25
N PRO A 140 -15.48 24.29 12.47
CA PRO A 140 -14.24 24.76 11.90
C PRO A 140 -14.52 25.91 10.92
N PRO A 141 -13.53 26.74 10.57
CA PRO A 141 -13.69 27.82 9.60
C PRO A 141 -14.36 27.31 8.31
N THR A 142 -15.14 28.17 7.66
CA THR A 142 -15.89 27.80 6.44
C THR A 142 -14.98 27.18 5.37
N SER A 143 -13.75 27.68 5.21
CA SER A 143 -12.75 27.12 4.30
C SER A 143 -12.40 25.65 4.62
N THR A 144 -12.16 25.32 5.90
CA THR A 144 -11.93 23.94 6.34
C THR A 144 -13.15 23.05 6.08
N GLN A 145 -14.37 23.56 6.31
CA GLN A 145 -15.59 22.80 6.02
C GLN A 145 -15.74 22.50 4.53
N LEU A 146 -15.45 23.47 3.66
CA LEU A 146 -15.52 23.30 2.21
C LEU A 146 -14.55 22.22 1.74
N ILE A 147 -13.30 22.25 2.21
CA ILE A 147 -12.31 21.23 1.85
C ILE A 147 -12.74 19.85 2.36
N ILE A 148 -13.21 19.75 3.61
CA ILE A 148 -13.68 18.46 4.15
C ILE A 148 -14.83 17.91 3.30
N ARG A 149 -15.75 18.77 2.83
CA ARG A 149 -16.82 18.37 1.91
C ARG A 149 -16.29 17.87 0.57
N GLU A 150 -15.33 18.59 0.01
CA GLU A 150 -14.69 18.25 -1.27
C GLU A 150 -13.97 16.90 -1.21
N ILE A 151 -13.24 16.63 -0.13
CA ILE A 151 -12.51 15.37 0.03
C ILE A 151 -13.38 14.18 0.47
N THR A 152 -14.60 14.42 0.96
CA THR A 152 -15.45 13.35 1.53
C THR A 152 -15.76 12.26 0.50
N GLY A 153 -16.20 12.64 -0.70
CA GLY A 153 -16.50 11.67 -1.77
C GLY A 153 -15.28 10.81 -2.14
N PRO A 154 -14.15 11.41 -2.55
CA PRO A 154 -12.96 10.64 -2.88
C PRO A 154 -12.38 9.86 -1.69
N TYR A 155 -12.46 10.37 -0.45
CA TYR A 155 -12.05 9.63 0.74
C TYR A 155 -12.91 8.38 0.96
N MET A 156 -14.23 8.47 0.81
CA MET A 156 -15.09 7.29 0.88
C MET A 156 -14.73 6.24 -0.18
N MET A 157 -14.44 6.67 -1.40
CA MET A 157 -14.00 5.76 -2.47
C MET A 157 -12.68 5.09 -2.11
N SER A 158 -11.73 5.80 -1.50
CA SER A 158 -10.48 5.20 -1.05
C SER A 158 -10.72 4.13 0.02
N GLN A 159 -11.63 4.36 0.97
CA GLN A 159 -12.01 3.38 1.98
C GLN A 159 -12.73 2.15 1.37
N LEU A 160 -13.59 2.35 0.36
CA LEU A 160 -14.21 1.24 -0.37
C LEU A 160 -13.17 0.37 -1.08
N PHE A 161 -12.22 0.98 -1.79
CA PHE A 161 -11.13 0.23 -2.40
C PHE A 161 -10.24 -0.46 -1.37
N GLN A 162 -10.01 0.12 -0.18
CA GLN A 162 -9.30 -0.52 0.93
C GLN A 162 -10.02 -1.79 1.42
N ILE A 163 -11.35 -1.73 1.58
CA ILE A 163 -12.17 -2.90 1.94
C ILE A 163 -12.04 -3.99 0.87
N LEU A 164 -12.16 -3.63 -0.40
CA LEU A 164 -12.03 -4.56 -1.53
C LEU A 164 -10.61 -5.11 -1.68
N TRP A 165 -9.58 -4.32 -1.36
CA TRP A 165 -8.20 -4.76 -1.30
C TRP A 165 -8.02 -5.85 -0.24
N CYS A 166 -8.50 -5.64 0.99
CA CYS A 166 -8.46 -6.66 2.04
C CYS A 166 -9.19 -7.95 1.64
N ALA A 167 -10.28 -7.84 0.89
CA ALA A 167 -11.01 -8.99 0.36
C ALA A 167 -10.21 -9.75 -0.73
N SER A 168 -9.60 -9.02 -1.66
CA SER A 168 -8.88 -9.56 -2.83
C SER A 168 -7.44 -10.00 -2.55
N PHE A 169 -6.86 -9.66 -1.40
CA PHE A 169 -5.52 -10.12 -1.01
C PHE A 169 -5.46 -11.60 -0.57
N ARG A 170 -6.57 -12.35 -0.65
CA ARG A 170 -6.67 -13.72 -0.14
C ARG A 170 -6.09 -14.76 -1.10
N PRO A 171 -5.52 -15.88 -0.60
CA PRO A 171 -4.92 -16.92 -1.45
C PRO A 171 -5.85 -17.52 -2.52
N LYS A 172 -7.17 -17.52 -2.30
CA LYS A 172 -8.15 -18.02 -3.29
C LYS A 172 -8.17 -17.23 -4.60
N TYR A 173 -7.81 -15.95 -4.58
CA TYR A 173 -7.67 -15.12 -5.78
C TYR A 173 -6.49 -15.55 -6.65
N ASN A 174 -5.48 -16.18 -6.05
CA ASN A 174 -4.34 -16.76 -6.76
C ASN A 174 -4.67 -18.16 -7.31
N ARG A 175 -5.47 -18.96 -6.59
CA ARG A 175 -5.80 -20.35 -6.95
C ARG A 175 -6.87 -20.48 -8.04
N LEU A 176 -7.91 -19.65 -8.00
CA LEU A 176 -9.01 -19.74 -8.96
C LEU A 176 -8.57 -19.41 -10.40
N SER A 177 -7.48 -18.65 -10.54
CA SER A 177 -6.81 -18.36 -11.82
C SER A 177 -6.26 -19.60 -12.54
N SER A 178 -6.12 -20.75 -11.86
CA SER A 178 -5.47 -21.95 -12.41
C SER A 178 -6.42 -23.13 -12.62
N ALA A 179 -7.59 -23.14 -11.96
CA ALA A 179 -8.47 -24.31 -11.90
C ALA A 179 -9.70 -24.23 -12.82
N VAL A 180 -10.15 -23.02 -13.13
CA VAL A 180 -11.24 -22.76 -14.07
C VAL A 180 -10.61 -21.93 -15.17
N GLY A 181 -10.77 -22.26 -16.45
CA GLY A 181 -10.15 -21.56 -17.59
C GLY A 181 -10.54 -20.08 -17.74
N GLY A 182 -11.01 -19.42 -16.68
CA GLY A 182 -11.18 -17.99 -16.59
C GLY A 182 -9.85 -17.25 -16.60
N SER A 183 -9.91 -16.04 -17.13
CA SER A 183 -8.78 -15.13 -17.24
C SER A 183 -8.07 -15.03 -15.88
N GLY A 184 -6.75 -15.22 -15.85
CA GLY A 184 -5.93 -15.07 -14.63
C GLY A 184 -5.82 -13.62 -14.13
N LEU A 185 -6.87 -12.83 -14.33
CA LEU A 185 -7.01 -11.43 -13.96
C LEU A 185 -7.37 -11.25 -12.49
N TYR A 186 -8.06 -12.22 -11.88
CA TYR A 186 -8.52 -12.09 -10.48
C TYR A 186 -7.38 -11.88 -9.47
N LYS A 187 -6.19 -12.43 -9.73
CA LYS A 187 -5.00 -12.19 -8.89
C LYS A 187 -4.54 -10.72 -8.90
N TYR A 188 -4.86 -9.97 -9.97
CA TYR A 188 -4.51 -8.56 -10.08
C TYR A 188 -5.56 -7.62 -9.43
N LEU A 189 -6.69 -8.15 -8.92
CA LEU A 189 -7.68 -7.32 -8.23
C LEU A 189 -7.09 -6.56 -7.04
N SER A 190 -6.16 -7.16 -6.30
CA SER A 190 -5.49 -6.48 -5.20
C SER A 190 -4.64 -5.30 -5.68
N VAL A 191 -4.05 -5.38 -6.88
CA VAL A 191 -3.31 -4.28 -7.51
C VAL A 191 -4.28 -3.16 -7.89
N PHE A 192 -5.36 -3.51 -8.59
CA PHE A 192 -6.37 -2.54 -9.00
C PHE A 192 -7.01 -1.82 -7.81
N ASN A 193 -7.26 -2.52 -6.70
CA ASN A 193 -7.79 -1.89 -5.50
C ASN A 193 -6.78 -0.94 -4.84
N LEU A 194 -5.49 -1.30 -4.73
CA LEU A 194 -4.44 -0.38 -4.25
C LEU A 194 -4.29 0.86 -5.15
N THR A 195 -4.34 0.68 -6.47
CA THR A 195 -4.35 1.79 -7.41
C THR A 195 -5.60 2.65 -7.23
N GLY A 196 -6.76 2.05 -6.99
CA GLY A 196 -8.02 2.75 -6.74
C GLY A 196 -7.95 3.61 -5.47
N ILE A 197 -7.30 3.12 -4.41
CA ILE A 197 -7.02 3.89 -3.20
C ILE A 197 -6.14 5.10 -3.55
N ALA A 198 -5.01 4.88 -4.22
CA ALA A 198 -4.09 5.94 -4.59
C ALA A 198 -4.74 7.01 -5.49
N VAL A 199 -5.50 6.61 -6.51
CA VAL A 199 -6.22 7.54 -7.40
C VAL A 199 -7.28 8.32 -6.62
N SER A 200 -8.05 7.66 -5.76
CA SER A 200 -9.08 8.33 -4.94
C SER A 200 -8.46 9.36 -3.98
N LEU A 201 -7.37 9.00 -3.31
CA LEU A 201 -6.63 9.91 -2.44
C LEU A 201 -5.91 11.01 -3.21
N SER A 202 -5.56 10.79 -4.48
CA SER A 202 -5.01 11.84 -5.34
C SER A 202 -6.00 12.98 -5.55
N PHE A 203 -7.31 12.71 -5.59
CA PHE A 203 -8.35 13.75 -5.64
C PHE A 203 -8.46 14.48 -4.30
N CYS A 204 -8.43 13.75 -3.16
CA CYS A 204 -8.38 14.40 -1.85
C CYS A 204 -7.19 15.37 -1.75
N HIS A 205 -6.02 14.90 -2.19
CA HIS A 205 -4.80 15.67 -2.16
C HIS A 205 -4.86 16.88 -3.11
N ASP A 206 -5.50 16.74 -4.27
CA ASP A 206 -5.69 17.84 -5.23
C ASP A 206 -6.51 18.98 -4.62
N ALA A 207 -7.62 18.65 -3.94
CA ALA A 207 -8.47 19.61 -3.24
C ALA A 207 -7.69 20.46 -2.23
N PHE A 208 -6.71 19.87 -1.51
CA PHE A 208 -5.84 20.65 -0.63
C PHE A 208 -4.86 21.55 -1.39
N THR A 209 -4.27 21.06 -2.49
CA THR A 209 -3.18 21.77 -3.16
C THR A 209 -3.64 22.82 -4.17
N THR A 210 -4.83 22.67 -4.75
CA THR A 210 -5.41 23.61 -5.72
C THR A 210 -6.03 24.80 -5.01
N ASN A 211 -6.77 24.58 -3.92
CA ASN A 211 -7.35 25.65 -3.10
C ASN A 211 -6.28 26.55 -2.44
N ASN A 212 -5.04 26.08 -2.32
CA ASN A 212 -3.90 26.88 -1.86
C ASN A 212 -3.32 27.84 -2.92
N LYS A 213 -3.63 27.65 -4.21
CA LYS A 213 -3.05 28.44 -5.32
C LYS A 213 -3.92 29.62 -5.74
N SER A 214 -5.21 29.62 -5.40
CA SER A 214 -6.14 30.69 -5.75
C SER A 214 -6.10 31.81 -4.70
N ASP A 215 -5.26 32.83 -4.94
CA ASP A 215 -5.21 34.25 -4.50
C ASP A 215 -6.06 34.81 -3.32
N VAL A 216 -6.56 33.97 -2.41
CA VAL A 216 -7.28 34.37 -1.21
C VAL A 216 -6.54 33.80 -0.02
N SER A 217 -5.45 34.48 0.36
CA SER A 217 -4.87 34.72 1.70
C SER A 217 -5.27 33.81 2.88
N SER A 218 -5.47 32.53 2.67
CA SER A 218 -5.87 31.58 3.71
C SER A 218 -4.92 30.40 3.68
N SER A 219 -3.64 30.72 3.93
CA SER A 219 -2.65 29.75 4.36
C SER A 219 -3.30 28.84 5.41
N TYR A 220 -3.37 27.55 5.12
CA TYR A 220 -3.99 26.61 6.02
C TYR A 220 -3.35 26.71 7.39
N SER A 221 -4.17 26.69 8.44
CA SER A 221 -3.64 26.59 9.78
C SER A 221 -2.78 25.33 9.88
N ASN A 222 -1.72 25.37 10.69
CA ASN A 222 -0.91 24.18 10.96
C ASN A 222 -1.79 22.99 11.39
N MET A 223 -2.85 23.26 12.14
CA MET A 223 -3.86 22.26 12.52
C MET A 223 -4.48 21.58 11.30
N ASN A 224 -4.88 22.33 10.28
CA ASN A 224 -5.49 21.75 9.07
C ASN A 224 -4.51 20.81 8.34
N TYR A 225 -3.24 21.21 8.27
CA TYR A 225 -2.19 20.40 7.67
C TYR A 225 -2.00 19.08 8.43
N TRP A 226 -1.78 19.16 9.75
CA TRP A 226 -1.49 18.00 10.59
C TRP A 226 -2.67 17.04 10.73
N CYS A 227 -3.88 17.57 10.92
CA CYS A 227 -5.07 16.75 11.17
C CYS A 227 -5.71 16.21 9.89
N TYR A 228 -5.65 16.94 8.77
CA TYR A 228 -6.37 16.52 7.56
C TYR A 228 -5.45 16.16 6.39
N PHE A 229 -4.50 17.03 6.04
CA PHE A 229 -3.71 16.83 4.83
C PHE A 229 -2.62 15.77 4.97
N LEU A 230 -1.89 15.78 6.09
CA LEU A 230 -0.79 14.86 6.36
C LEU A 230 -1.22 13.38 6.28
N PRO A 231 -2.26 12.90 7.00
CA PRO A 231 -2.63 11.49 6.95
C PRO A 231 -3.03 11.01 5.55
N LEU A 232 -3.76 11.83 4.80
CA LEU A 232 -4.14 11.54 3.42
C LEU A 232 -2.91 11.45 2.50
N THR A 233 -1.95 12.36 2.68
CA THR A 233 -0.72 12.37 1.88
C THR A 233 0.17 11.15 2.18
N LEU A 234 0.26 10.75 3.45
CA LEU A 234 0.96 9.53 3.85
C LEU A 234 0.33 8.29 3.20
N HIS A 235 -1.00 8.18 3.29
CA HIS A 235 -1.75 7.06 2.71
C HIS A 235 -1.63 7.03 1.18
N PHE A 236 -1.71 8.19 0.52
CA PHE A 236 -1.59 8.33 -0.91
C PHE A 236 -0.21 7.88 -1.42
N GLY A 237 0.87 8.38 -0.81
CA GLY A 237 2.23 7.98 -1.17
C GLY A 237 2.45 6.49 -0.99
N TRP A 238 2.01 5.95 0.16
CA TRP A 238 2.22 4.54 0.48
C TRP A 238 1.47 3.60 -0.48
N THR A 239 0.19 3.88 -0.75
CA THR A 239 -0.62 3.03 -1.65
C THR A 239 -0.18 3.10 -3.10
N THR A 240 0.37 4.24 -3.54
CA THR A 240 1.02 4.34 -4.85
C THR A 240 2.18 3.36 -4.96
N ALA A 241 3.12 3.39 -4.02
CA ALA A 241 4.25 2.44 -4.01
C ALA A 241 3.79 0.98 -3.83
N ALA A 242 2.85 0.74 -2.90
CA ALA A 242 2.33 -0.59 -2.62
C ALA A 242 1.64 -1.21 -3.85
N SER A 243 0.95 -0.42 -4.67
CA SER A 243 0.32 -0.92 -5.91
C SER A 243 1.36 -1.52 -6.88
N LEU A 244 2.51 -0.87 -7.04
CA LEU A 244 3.60 -1.28 -7.94
C LEU A 244 4.36 -2.49 -7.38
N VAL A 245 4.56 -2.54 -6.06
CA VAL A 245 5.11 -3.72 -5.37
C VAL A 245 4.18 -4.92 -5.54
N ASN A 246 2.89 -4.72 -5.31
CA ASN A 246 1.89 -5.77 -5.42
C ASN A 246 1.76 -6.29 -6.87
N LEU A 247 1.88 -5.41 -7.87
CA LEU A 247 1.93 -5.79 -9.29
C LEU A 247 3.09 -6.75 -9.58
N ASN A 248 4.29 -6.44 -9.09
CA ASN A 248 5.46 -7.31 -9.26
C ASN A 248 5.25 -8.67 -8.55
N GLY A 249 4.70 -8.65 -7.33
CA GLY A 249 4.36 -9.86 -6.58
C GLY A 249 3.39 -10.77 -7.35
N MET A 250 2.25 -10.24 -7.79
CA MET A 250 1.22 -11.00 -8.52
C MET A 250 1.71 -11.52 -9.88
N TYR A 251 2.63 -10.79 -10.52
CA TYR A 251 3.27 -11.25 -11.73
C TYR A 251 4.28 -12.39 -11.46
N ALA A 252 5.13 -12.23 -10.44
CA ALA A 252 6.15 -13.22 -10.07
C ALA A 252 5.55 -14.57 -9.61
N MET A 253 4.34 -14.55 -9.06
CA MET A 253 3.62 -15.76 -8.65
C MET A 253 3.06 -16.60 -9.81
N ARG A 254 3.09 -16.10 -11.07
CA ARG A 254 2.66 -16.89 -12.23
C ARG A 254 3.60 -18.09 -12.43
N SER A 255 3.07 -19.21 -12.94
CA SER A 255 3.86 -20.34 -13.40
C SER A 255 3.36 -20.81 -14.77
N PRO A 256 4.24 -21.03 -15.76
CA PRO A 256 5.66 -20.66 -15.78
C PRO A 256 5.84 -19.14 -15.89
N THR A 257 6.93 -18.59 -15.31
CA THR A 257 7.28 -17.17 -15.47
C THR A 257 8.76 -17.02 -15.77
N SER A 258 9.09 -16.22 -16.78
CA SER A 258 10.47 -15.91 -17.15
C SER A 258 11.12 -15.01 -16.10
N THR A 259 12.32 -15.38 -15.64
CA THR A 259 13.08 -14.60 -14.65
C THR A 259 13.46 -13.23 -15.16
N LYS A 260 13.78 -13.13 -16.46
CA LYS A 260 13.99 -11.86 -17.16
C LYS A 260 12.74 -10.97 -17.09
N SER A 261 11.55 -11.54 -17.31
CA SER A 261 10.31 -10.76 -17.31
C SER A 261 9.96 -10.19 -15.93
N VAL A 262 10.19 -10.95 -14.84
CA VAL A 262 10.01 -10.45 -13.46
C VAL A 262 10.98 -9.31 -13.16
N ALA A 263 12.24 -9.44 -13.61
CA ALA A 263 13.26 -8.41 -13.45
C ALA A 263 12.95 -7.13 -14.19
N VAL A 264 12.54 -7.25 -15.46
CA VAL A 264 12.12 -6.12 -16.29
C VAL A 264 10.95 -5.40 -15.64
N LEU A 265 9.89 -6.13 -15.24
CA LEU A 265 8.74 -5.53 -14.58
C LEU A 265 9.12 -4.85 -13.25
N GLY A 266 9.99 -5.46 -12.45
CA GLY A 266 10.46 -4.87 -11.20
C GLY A 266 11.20 -3.55 -11.43
N ASN A 267 12.11 -3.52 -12.40
CA ASN A 267 12.88 -2.33 -12.73
C ASN A 267 11.95 -1.20 -13.22
N PHE A 268 11.01 -1.53 -14.11
CA PHE A 268 9.99 -0.58 -14.59
C PHE A 268 9.13 -0.05 -13.45
N SER A 269 8.66 -0.91 -12.54
CA SER A 269 7.88 -0.49 -11.36
C SER A 269 8.63 0.53 -10.51
N VAL A 270 9.95 0.38 -10.31
CA VAL A 270 10.74 1.36 -9.54
C VAL A 270 10.92 2.66 -10.31
N ILE A 271 11.20 2.61 -11.60
CA ILE A 271 11.30 3.81 -12.44
C ILE A 271 9.98 4.59 -12.37
N ILE A 272 8.84 3.91 -12.54
CA ILE A 272 7.50 4.52 -12.44
C ILE A 272 7.28 5.11 -11.04
N ALA A 273 7.60 4.37 -9.97
CA ALA A 273 7.45 4.88 -8.61
C ALA A 273 8.27 6.15 -8.37
N THR A 274 9.52 6.18 -8.85
CA THR A 274 10.40 7.35 -8.75
C THR A 274 9.87 8.52 -9.57
N THR A 275 9.49 8.30 -10.83
CA THR A 275 8.95 9.35 -11.69
C THR A 275 7.68 9.96 -11.10
N ILE A 276 6.73 9.12 -10.65
CA ILE A 276 5.50 9.60 -9.99
C ILE A 276 5.85 10.32 -8.68
N GLY A 277 6.77 9.76 -7.87
CA GLY A 277 7.26 10.35 -6.63
C GLY A 277 7.75 11.79 -6.81
N ILE A 278 8.68 11.99 -7.75
CA ILE A 278 9.25 13.30 -8.08
C ILE A 278 8.17 14.23 -8.64
N THR A 279 7.41 13.75 -9.63
CA THR A 279 6.43 14.57 -10.37
C THR A 279 5.33 15.08 -9.46
N VAL A 280 4.72 14.20 -8.66
CA VAL A 280 3.62 14.58 -7.74
C VAL A 280 4.14 15.50 -6.65
N THR A 281 5.31 15.20 -6.06
CA THR A 281 5.92 16.07 -5.04
C THR A 281 6.19 17.47 -5.57
N TYR A 282 6.73 17.59 -6.79
CA TYR A 282 7.04 18.88 -7.40
C TYR A 282 5.77 19.64 -7.82
N ILE A 283 4.88 19.04 -8.62
CA ILE A 283 3.69 19.71 -9.16
C ILE A 283 2.71 20.13 -8.05
N ARG A 284 2.60 19.31 -7.00
CA ARG A 284 1.66 19.52 -5.90
C ARG A 284 2.29 20.10 -4.63
N ASN A 285 3.57 20.50 -4.66
CA ASN A 285 4.31 20.97 -3.48
C ASN A 285 4.12 20.05 -2.25
N ALA A 286 4.26 18.74 -2.49
CA ALA A 286 3.92 17.69 -1.52
C ALA A 286 5.16 16.92 -1.07
N PRO A 287 5.99 17.48 -0.17
CA PRO A 287 7.24 16.86 0.23
C PRO A 287 7.02 15.57 1.03
N VAL A 288 5.93 15.46 1.80
CA VAL A 288 5.61 14.23 2.52
C VAL A 288 5.35 13.07 1.56
N TYR A 289 4.66 13.32 0.44
CA TYR A 289 4.40 12.28 -0.56
C TYR A 289 5.71 11.66 -1.08
N GLY A 290 6.65 12.50 -1.49
CA GLY A 290 7.96 12.08 -1.98
C GLY A 290 8.79 11.39 -0.90
N GLY A 291 8.70 11.87 0.34
CA GLY A 291 9.29 11.21 1.51
C GLY A 291 8.76 9.79 1.72
N VAL A 292 7.47 9.55 1.55
CA VAL A 292 6.87 8.22 1.66
C VAL A 292 7.30 7.29 0.52
N ILE A 293 7.38 7.80 -0.72
CA ILE A 293 7.93 7.02 -1.84
C ILE A 293 9.41 6.68 -1.56
N SER A 294 10.17 7.63 -1.03
CA SER A 294 11.57 7.40 -0.62
C SER A 294 11.69 6.33 0.47
N TRP A 295 10.83 6.37 1.49
CA TRP A 295 10.73 5.34 2.53
C TRP A 295 10.46 3.95 1.94
N ALA A 296 9.48 3.84 1.04
CA ALA A 296 9.10 2.58 0.41
C ALA A 296 10.25 2.01 -0.44
N LEU A 297 10.88 2.83 -1.30
CA LEU A 297 12.00 2.39 -2.14
C LEU A 297 13.23 2.01 -1.31
N THR A 298 13.50 2.75 -0.23
CA THR A 298 14.56 2.42 0.74
C THR A 298 14.31 1.04 1.36
N ALA A 299 13.08 0.77 1.77
CA ALA A 299 12.72 -0.52 2.33
C ALA A 299 12.84 -1.68 1.33
N VAL A 300 12.49 -1.48 0.06
CA VAL A 300 12.72 -2.48 -1.00
C VAL A 300 14.21 -2.74 -1.18
N SER A 301 15.03 -1.69 -1.23
CA SER A 301 16.49 -1.82 -1.32
C SER A 301 17.06 -2.61 -0.13
N PHE A 302 16.66 -2.31 1.11
CA PHE A 302 17.12 -3.05 2.29
C PHE A 302 16.64 -4.49 2.30
N GLY A 303 15.38 -4.75 1.93
CA GLY A 303 14.84 -6.10 1.80
C GLY A 303 15.63 -6.94 0.78
N LEU A 304 15.96 -6.34 -0.37
CA LEU A 304 16.80 -6.96 -1.39
C LEU A 304 18.23 -7.22 -0.90
N LYS A 305 18.85 -6.26 -0.22
CA LYS A 305 20.21 -6.40 0.33
C LYS A 305 20.30 -7.60 1.28
N LYS A 306 19.35 -7.73 2.21
CA LYS A 306 19.28 -8.85 3.16
C LYS A 306 19.11 -10.19 2.45
N ARG A 307 18.21 -10.27 1.45
CA ARG A 307 18.04 -11.50 0.64
C ARG A 307 19.31 -11.87 -0.12
N LEU A 308 20.00 -10.88 -0.71
CA LEU A 308 21.22 -11.11 -1.45
C LEU A 308 22.37 -11.60 -0.55
N SER A 309 22.54 -11.04 0.65
CA SER A 309 23.59 -11.49 1.58
C SER A 309 23.36 -12.91 2.06
N LEU A 310 22.13 -13.27 2.46
CA LEU A 310 21.78 -14.62 2.89
C LEU A 310 22.08 -15.68 1.81
N LEU A 311 21.95 -15.32 0.53
CA LEU A 311 22.26 -16.22 -0.58
C LEU A 311 23.75 -16.34 -0.85
N LEU A 312 24.53 -15.28 -0.62
CA LEU A 312 25.99 -15.30 -0.75
C LEU A 312 26.63 -16.12 0.37
N ASP A 313 26.11 -16.02 1.60
CA ASP A 313 26.65 -16.73 2.77
C ASP A 313 26.37 -18.24 2.73
N ASN A 314 25.25 -18.67 2.13
CA ASN A 314 24.83 -20.08 2.06
C ASN A 314 25.56 -20.94 1.00
N LYS A 315 26.74 -20.54 0.49
CA LYS A 315 27.47 -21.24 -0.59
C LYS A 315 26.55 -21.69 -1.73
N TYR A 316 25.72 -20.77 -2.24
CA TYR A 316 24.88 -21.07 -3.39
C TYR A 316 25.73 -21.51 -4.59
N ASP A 317 25.27 -22.56 -5.28
CA ASP A 317 25.85 -22.96 -6.55
C ASP A 317 25.78 -21.76 -7.53
N LYS A 318 26.92 -21.41 -8.11
CA LYS A 318 27.06 -20.28 -9.06
C LYS A 318 26.13 -20.44 -10.28
N ASN A 319 25.58 -21.64 -10.50
CA ASN A 319 24.60 -21.95 -11.54
C ASN A 319 23.20 -21.37 -11.27
N ASP A 320 22.85 -20.96 -10.03
CA ASP A 320 21.49 -20.44 -9.72
C ASP A 320 21.34 -18.91 -9.91
N LYS A 321 22.27 -18.26 -10.63
CA LYS A 321 22.15 -16.82 -11.00
C LYS A 321 20.91 -16.51 -11.84
N ASN A 322 20.33 -17.53 -12.46
CA ASN A 322 19.12 -17.41 -13.26
C ASN A 322 17.83 -17.68 -12.48
N LYS A 323 17.88 -17.85 -11.14
CA LYS A 323 16.68 -18.03 -10.31
C LYS A 323 15.73 -16.84 -10.41
N VAL A 324 14.43 -17.14 -10.37
CA VAL A 324 13.37 -16.11 -10.26
C VAL A 324 13.62 -15.33 -8.96
N GLY A 325 13.67 -14.00 -9.03
CA GLY A 325 13.96 -13.15 -7.87
C GLY A 325 15.44 -12.88 -7.60
N MET A 326 16.36 -13.44 -8.41
CA MET A 326 17.80 -13.17 -8.34
C MET A 326 18.34 -12.47 -9.57
N TYR A 327 17.84 -12.88 -10.73
CA TYR A 327 18.14 -12.20 -11.98
C TYR A 327 17.73 -10.73 -11.89
N GLY A 328 18.68 -9.82 -12.08
CA GLY A 328 18.46 -8.36 -11.99
C GLY A 328 18.35 -7.78 -10.58
N ALA A 329 18.50 -8.56 -9.51
CA ALA A 329 18.33 -8.08 -8.13
C ALA A 329 19.28 -6.95 -7.74
N LYS A 330 20.55 -7.00 -8.19
CA LYS A 330 21.52 -5.92 -7.94
C LYS A 330 21.13 -4.63 -8.66
N THR A 331 20.70 -4.73 -9.91
CA THR A 331 20.18 -3.59 -10.68
C THR A 331 18.96 -2.99 -10.00
N GLN A 332 18.01 -3.84 -9.60
CA GLN A 332 16.81 -3.42 -8.88
C GLN A 332 17.16 -2.67 -7.58
N GLN A 333 18.08 -3.22 -6.78
CA GLN A 333 18.53 -2.60 -5.53
C GLN A 333 19.12 -1.21 -5.80
N THR A 334 20.01 -1.09 -6.80
CA THR A 334 20.61 0.20 -7.17
C THR A 334 19.55 1.19 -7.65
N LEU A 335 18.58 0.76 -8.47
CA LEU A 335 17.48 1.61 -8.91
C LEU A 335 16.63 2.09 -7.72
N CYS A 336 16.33 1.21 -6.75
CA CYS A 336 15.61 1.59 -5.53
C CYS A 336 16.38 2.65 -4.72
N GLN A 337 17.71 2.52 -4.59
CA GLN A 337 18.55 3.48 -3.87
C GLN A 337 18.56 4.84 -4.56
N ILE A 338 18.81 4.86 -5.87
CA ILE A 338 18.80 6.09 -6.68
C ILE A 338 17.42 6.76 -6.59
N GLY A 339 16.35 5.97 -6.79
CA GLY A 339 14.99 6.45 -6.71
C GLY A 339 14.62 7.01 -5.34
N ALA A 340 15.05 6.36 -4.26
CA ALA A 340 14.83 6.84 -2.91
C ALA A 340 15.53 8.19 -2.65
N ILE A 341 16.79 8.31 -3.05
CA ILE A 341 17.57 9.55 -2.93
C ILE A 341 16.91 10.67 -3.74
N ALA A 342 16.53 10.40 -4.99
CA ALA A 342 15.91 11.40 -5.85
C ALA A 342 14.57 11.92 -5.29
N CYS A 343 13.71 11.03 -4.77
CA CYS A 343 12.47 11.43 -4.11
C CYS A 343 12.73 12.23 -2.81
N ALA A 344 13.71 11.83 -2.01
CA ALA A 344 14.09 12.55 -0.79
C ALA A 344 14.65 13.96 -1.11
N MET A 345 15.54 14.07 -2.08
CA MET A 345 16.10 15.35 -2.53
C MET A 345 15.02 16.27 -3.08
N THR A 346 14.08 15.74 -3.88
CA THR A 346 12.95 16.52 -4.41
C THR A 346 12.06 17.02 -3.26
N SER A 347 11.82 16.18 -2.25
CA SER A 347 11.05 16.56 -1.06
C SER A 347 11.75 17.66 -0.26
N ALA A 348 13.06 17.52 -0.03
CA ALA A 348 13.87 18.53 0.65
C ALA A 348 13.92 19.86 -0.14
N PHE A 349 14.03 19.77 -1.47
CA PHE A 349 13.99 20.93 -2.36
C PHE A 349 12.66 21.68 -2.24
N VAL A 350 11.52 20.97 -2.32
CA VAL A 350 10.19 21.58 -2.17
C VAL A 350 10.05 22.24 -0.79
N VAL A 351 10.51 21.62 0.29
CA VAL A 351 10.51 22.25 1.63
C VAL A 351 11.36 23.52 1.66
N ALA A 352 12.56 23.48 1.09
CA ALA A 352 13.52 24.60 1.17
C ALA A 352 13.12 25.80 0.29
N PHE A 353 12.52 25.55 -0.87
CA PHE A 353 12.34 26.56 -1.91
C PHE A 353 10.88 26.89 -2.22
N SER A 354 9.93 25.94 -2.07
CA SER A 354 8.51 26.23 -2.34
C SER A 354 7.83 27.00 -1.20
N GLY A 355 8.41 27.01 0.01
CA GLY A 355 7.89 27.74 1.17
C GLY A 355 8.24 29.24 1.22
N ARG A 356 9.01 29.76 0.26
CA ARG A 356 9.44 31.18 0.23
C ARG A 356 8.57 32.09 -0.65
N GLY A 357 7.50 31.57 -1.24
CA GLY A 357 6.65 32.29 -2.19
C GLY A 357 5.25 32.66 -1.72
N ASN A 358 4.87 32.35 -0.46
CA ASN A 358 3.55 32.66 0.11
C ASN A 358 3.66 33.60 1.31
#